data_AF-N0AMU3-F1
#
_entry.id   AF-N0AMU3-F1
#
_cell.length_a   1.000
_cell.length_b   1.000
_cell.length_c   1.000
_cell.angle_alpha   90.00
_cell.angle_beta   90.00
_cell.angle_gamma   90.00
#
_symmetry.space_group_name_H-M   'P 1'
#
loop_
_entity.id
_entity.type
_entity.pdbx_description
1 polymer ?
#
loop_
_entity_poly.entity_id
_entity_poly.type
_entity_poly.pdbx_seq_one_letter_code
_entity_poly.pdbx_strand_id
1 'polypeptide(L)'
;MPKVQYKSKEGALHIGGGHFFYPNDPVEVSVEEKEQLLADYGEYLEEVLTPELHTKATLKKLNKEQQEAIIAQFDGDPVTPRNEEERITLILDLQEKKAAE
;
A
#
# COMPACT_ATOMS: atom_id res chain seq x y z
N MET A 1 6.30 -1.12 -4.89
CA MET A 1 6.14 -2.48 -5.49
C MET A 1 4.79 -3.00 -5.06
N PRO A 2 3.98 -3.61 -5.96
CA PRO A 2 2.67 -4.13 -5.60
C PRO A 2 2.80 -5.28 -4.60
N LYS A 3 1.80 -5.42 -3.73
CA LYS A 3 1.71 -6.52 -2.80
C LYS A 3 0.49 -7.37 -3.11
N VAL A 4 0.65 -8.68 -3.00
CA VAL A 4 -0.41 -9.65 -3.29
C VAL A 4 -0.57 -10.57 -2.09
N GLN A 5 -1.80 -10.79 -1.65
CA GLN A 5 -2.10 -11.70 -0.54
C GLN A 5 -3.14 -12.74 -0.93
N TYR A 6 -3.27 -13.79 -0.11
CA TYR A 6 -4.35 -14.75 -0.27
C TYR A 6 -5.67 -14.17 0.25
N LYS A 7 -6.71 -14.21 -0.59
CA LYS A 7 -8.02 -13.64 -0.31
C LYS A 7 -8.81 -14.40 0.75
N SER A 8 -8.55 -15.70 0.92
CA SER A 8 -9.23 -16.48 1.98
C SER A 8 -8.77 -16.02 3.35
N LYS A 9 -9.68 -16.08 4.33
CA LYS A 9 -9.39 -15.71 5.72
C LYS A 9 -8.44 -16.67 6.44
N GLU A 10 -8.32 -17.91 5.95
CA GLU A 10 -7.56 -18.98 6.57
C GLU A 10 -6.91 -19.88 5.50
N GLY A 11 -5.84 -20.57 5.88
CA GLY A 11 -5.11 -21.49 5.00
C GLY A 11 -3.93 -20.83 4.28
N ALA A 12 -3.47 -21.45 3.20
CA ALA A 12 -2.40 -20.94 2.36
C ALA A 12 -2.64 -21.36 0.91
N LEU A 13 -2.39 -20.45 -0.03
CA LEU A 13 -2.36 -20.77 -1.45
C LEU A 13 -0.92 -21.10 -1.84
N HIS A 14 -0.68 -22.32 -2.29
CA HIS A 14 0.59 -22.74 -2.87
C HIS A 14 0.41 -22.88 -4.38
N ILE A 15 1.10 -22.04 -5.15
CA ILE A 15 0.98 -22.00 -6.63
C ILE A 15 2.15 -22.70 -7.34
N GLY A 16 2.94 -23.50 -6.62
CA GLY A 16 4.14 -24.13 -7.16
C GLY A 16 5.33 -23.18 -7.25
N GLY A 17 6.52 -23.72 -7.53
CA GLY A 17 7.75 -22.92 -7.61
C GLY A 17 8.20 -22.28 -6.30
N GLY A 18 7.65 -22.70 -5.15
CA GLY A 18 8.00 -22.16 -3.83
C GLY A 18 7.23 -20.92 -3.40
N HIS A 19 6.19 -20.52 -4.15
CA HIS A 19 5.36 -19.36 -3.80
C HIS A 19 4.18 -19.79 -2.91
N PHE A 20 4.14 -19.21 -1.71
CA PHE A 20 3.07 -19.39 -0.73
C PHE A 20 2.46 -18.03 -0.42
N PHE A 21 1.14 -17.94 -0.50
CA PHE A 21 0.39 -16.75 -0.09
C PHE A 21 -0.47 -17.09 1.11
N TYR A 22 -0.44 -16.25 2.13
CA TYR A 22 -1.21 -16.41 3.35
C TYR A 22 -2.21 -15.26 3.52
N PRO A 23 -3.28 -15.47 4.30
CA PRO A 23 -4.16 -14.38 4.73
C PRO A 23 -3.40 -13.38 5.58
N ASN A 24 -3.59 -12.08 5.34
CA ASN A 24 -2.97 -10.98 6.10
C ASN A 24 -1.42 -10.95 6.04
N ASP A 25 -0.81 -11.70 5.14
CA ASP A 25 0.64 -11.66 4.89
C ASP A 25 0.88 -11.29 3.41
N PRO A 26 0.72 -10.01 3.05
CA PRO A 26 0.91 -9.53 1.68
C PRO A 26 2.37 -9.65 1.23
N VAL A 27 2.59 -10.41 0.15
CA VAL A 27 3.91 -10.65 -0.45
C VAL A 27 4.22 -9.57 -1.47
N GLU A 28 5.39 -8.93 -1.34
CA GLU A 28 5.91 -7.97 -2.32
C GLU A 28 6.35 -8.69 -3.60
N VAL A 29 5.78 -8.29 -4.73
CA VAL A 29 6.09 -8.85 -6.05
C VAL A 29 6.34 -7.72 -7.06
N SER A 30 6.94 -8.03 -8.20
CA SER A 30 7.07 -7.05 -9.29
C SER A 30 5.70 -6.78 -9.96
N VAL A 31 5.62 -5.69 -10.75
CA VAL A 31 4.38 -5.36 -11.49
C VAL A 31 4.02 -6.48 -12.46
N GLU A 32 5.00 -7.00 -13.19
CA GLU A 32 4.83 -8.10 -14.15
C GLU A 32 4.33 -9.38 -13.45
N GLU A 33 4.93 -9.74 -12.31
CA GLU A 33 4.49 -10.90 -11.52
C GLU A 33 3.08 -10.71 -10.96
N LYS A 34 2.75 -9.52 -10.44
CA LYS A 34 1.39 -9.21 -9.96
C LYS A 34 0.36 -9.39 -11.08
N GLU A 35 0.63 -8.89 -12.29
CA GLU A 35 -0.29 -9.07 -13.42
C GLU A 35 -0.48 -10.54 -13.78
N GLN A 36 0.60 -11.32 -13.80
CA GLN A 36 0.53 -12.76 -14.08
C GLN A 36 -0.20 -13.53 -12.97
N LEU A 37 0.12 -13.25 -11.70
CA LEU A 37 -0.53 -13.86 -10.54
C LEU A 37 -2.03 -13.56 -10.50
N LEU A 38 -2.44 -12.33 -10.80
CA LEU A 38 -3.86 -11.98 -10.85
C LEU A 38 -4.55 -12.52 -12.10
N ALA A 39 -3.85 -12.71 -13.22
CA ALA A 39 -4.41 -13.34 -14.41
C ALA A 39 -4.65 -14.84 -14.20
N ASP A 40 -3.70 -15.55 -13.63
CA ASP A 40 -3.78 -17.01 -13.40
C ASP A 40 -4.57 -17.37 -12.13
N TYR A 41 -4.44 -16.57 -11.07
CA TYR A 41 -4.96 -16.87 -9.72
C TYR A 41 -5.82 -15.76 -9.11
N GLY A 42 -6.33 -14.81 -9.90
CA GLY A 42 -7.14 -13.68 -9.40
C GLY A 42 -8.44 -14.04 -8.68
N GLU A 43 -8.93 -15.28 -8.82
CA GLU A 43 -10.02 -15.78 -7.98
C GLU A 43 -9.61 -15.97 -6.51
N TYR A 44 -8.33 -16.26 -6.27
CA TYR A 44 -7.76 -16.62 -4.97
C TYR A 44 -6.87 -15.52 -4.39
N LEU A 45 -6.25 -14.70 -5.24
CA LEU A 45 -5.33 -13.64 -4.84
C LEU A 45 -6.01 -12.28 -4.94
N GLU A 46 -5.62 -11.37 -4.06
CA GLU A 46 -6.02 -9.97 -4.11
C GLU A 46 -4.79 -9.06 -4.04
N GLU A 47 -4.84 -7.93 -4.76
CA GLU A 47 -3.86 -6.88 -4.61
C GLU A 47 -4.12 -6.12 -3.32
N VAL A 48 -3.13 -6.11 -2.44
CA VAL A 48 -3.12 -5.22 -1.29
C VAL A 48 -2.45 -3.92 -1.74
N LEU A 49 -3.28 -2.90 -1.92
CA LEU A 49 -2.82 -1.53 -2.06
C LEU A 49 -2.23 -1.07 -0.72
N THR A 50 -1.01 -1.49 -0.41
CA THR A 50 -0.25 -0.79 0.62
C THR A 50 0.07 0.59 0.06
N PRO A 51 -0.42 1.66 0.68
CA PRO A 51 -0.07 2.99 0.23
C PRO A 51 1.45 3.17 0.30
N GLU A 52 2.05 3.68 -0.78
CA GLU A 52 3.51 3.82 -0.83
C GLU A 52 3.96 4.71 0.34
N LEU A 53 4.88 4.19 1.15
CA LEU A 53 5.45 4.98 2.24
C LEU A 53 6.34 6.06 1.63
N HIS A 54 5.95 7.31 1.80
CA HIS A 54 6.75 8.43 1.37
C HIS A 54 7.69 8.88 2.47
N THR A 55 8.89 9.31 2.09
CA THR A 55 9.82 10.00 2.99
C THR A 55 9.58 11.51 2.95
N LYS A 56 10.01 12.24 3.98
CA LYS A 56 10.00 13.72 3.97
C LYS A 56 10.64 14.31 2.70
N ALA A 57 11.72 13.70 2.21
CA ALA A 57 12.41 14.13 1.00
C ALA A 57 11.60 13.90 -0.28
N THR A 58 10.86 12.79 -0.36
CA THR A 58 9.95 12.51 -1.47
C THR A 58 8.74 13.44 -1.43
N LEU A 59 8.15 13.64 -0.25
CA LEU A 59 6.96 14.50 -0.08
C LEU A 59 7.25 15.97 -0.41
N LYS A 60 8.45 16.46 -0.10
CA LYS A 60 8.90 17.81 -0.50
C LYS A 60 9.02 18.01 -2.02
N LYS A 61 9.12 16.93 -2.80
CA LYS A 61 9.14 17.00 -4.27
C LYS A 61 7.74 16.99 -4.87
N LEU A 62 6.72 16.64 -4.08
CA LEU A 62 5.33 16.60 -4.50
C LEU A 62 4.69 17.98 -4.37
N ASN A 63 3.73 18.26 -5.24
CA ASN A 63 2.94 19.47 -5.14
C ASN A 63 1.83 19.33 -4.07
N LYS A 64 1.10 20.43 -3.82
CA LYS A 64 0.02 20.47 -2.83
C LYS A 64 -1.04 19.39 -3.08
N GLU A 65 -1.54 19.28 -4.31
CA GLU A 65 -2.62 18.34 -4.66
C GLU A 65 -2.18 16.88 -4.47
N GLN A 66 -0.93 16.56 -4.79
CA GLN A 66 -0.34 15.24 -4.59
C GLN A 66 -0.20 14.91 -3.09
N GLN A 67 0.24 15.87 -2.27
CA GLN A 67 0.31 15.70 -0.82
C GLN A 67 -1.10 15.49 -0.22
N GLU A 68 -2.09 16.25 -0.66
CA GLU A 68 -3.49 16.11 -0.22
C GLU A 68 -4.11 14.78 -0.65
N ALA A 69 -3.80 14.29 -1.85
CA ALA A 69 -4.22 12.97 -2.31
C ALA A 69 -3.65 11.84 -1.46
N ILE A 70 -2.38 11.96 -1.04
CA ILE A 70 -1.76 11.00 -0.12
C ILE A 70 -2.45 11.06 1.24
N ILE A 71 -2.71 12.25 1.79
CA ILE A 71 -3.44 12.38 3.06
C ILE A 71 -4.78 11.64 2.99
N ALA A 72 -5.55 11.82 1.90
CA ALA A 72 -6.81 11.13 1.69
C ALA A 72 -6.65 9.61 1.54
N GLN A 73 -5.57 9.13 0.93
CA GLN A 73 -5.26 7.69 0.79
C GLN A 73 -5.05 7.02 2.15
N PHE A 74 -4.56 7.75 3.15
CA PHE A 74 -4.40 7.27 4.52
C PHE A 74 -5.59 7.65 5.44
N ASP A 75 -6.78 7.89 4.88
CA ASP A 75 -8.00 8.28 5.61
C ASP A 75 -7.87 9.59 6.43
N GLY A 76 -6.91 10.45 6.07
CA GLY A 76 -6.69 11.75 6.72
C GLY A 76 -7.51 12.89 6.09
N ASP A 77 -7.63 13.99 6.83
CA ASP A 77 -8.27 15.23 6.33
C ASP A 77 -7.23 16.17 5.69
N PRO A 78 -7.25 16.37 4.36
CA PRO A 78 -6.30 17.22 3.64
C PRO A 78 -6.46 18.72 3.92
N VAL A 79 -7.59 19.15 4.48
CA VAL A 79 -7.91 20.57 4.78
C VAL A 79 -7.33 21.01 6.13
N THR A 80 -7.01 20.06 7.01
CA THR A 80 -6.43 20.31 8.33
C THR A 80 -5.09 21.08 8.29
N PRO A 81 -4.07 20.64 7.52
CA PRO A 81 -2.77 21.30 7.50
C PRO A 81 -2.78 22.61 6.70
N ARG A 82 -2.26 23.70 7.29
CA ARG A 82 -2.30 25.05 6.68
C ARG A 82 -1.14 25.30 5.71
N ASN A 83 -0.04 24.57 5.88
CA ASN A 83 1.18 24.71 5.09
C ASN A 83 1.75 23.35 4.67
N GLU A 84 2.81 23.39 3.87
CA GLU A 84 3.48 22.17 3.37
C GLU A 84 4.07 21.32 4.50
N GLU A 85 4.75 21.93 5.47
CA GLU A 85 5.38 21.16 6.55
C GLU A 85 4.37 20.43 7.42
N GLU A 86 3.21 21.04 7.68
CA GLU A 86 2.08 20.39 8.36
C GLU A 86 1.50 19.24 7.52
N ARG A 87 1.35 19.40 6.20
CA ARG A 87 0.91 18.30 5.31
C ARG A 87 1.88 17.13 5.36
N ILE A 88 3.18 17.40 5.22
CA ILE A 88 4.21 16.37 5.25
C ILE A 88 4.22 15.64 6.59
N THR A 89 4.14 16.38 7.69
CA THR A 89 4.13 15.78 9.04
C THR A 89 2.91 14.91 9.25
N LEU A 90 1.72 15.37 8.81
CA LEU A 90 0.49 14.59 8.88
C LEU A 90 0.58 13.30 8.06
N ILE A 91 1.12 13.36 6.84
CA ILE A 91 1.31 12.17 6.00
C ILE A 91 2.21 11.14 6.69
N LEU A 92 3.32 11.57 7.30
CA LEU A 92 4.23 10.66 8.00
C LEU A 92 3.56 10.00 9.22
N ASP A 93 2.80 10.76 10.00
CA ASP A 93 2.05 10.23 11.16
C ASP A 93 0.97 9.22 10.74
N LEU A 94 0.23 9.52 9.67
CA LEU A 94 -0.79 8.63 9.12
C LEU A 94 -0.18 7.34 8.54
N GLN A 95 0.97 7.45 7.88
CA GLN A 95 1.76 6.32 7.41
C GLN A 95 2.19 5.40 8.56
N GLU A 96 2.71 5.95 9.66
CA GLU A 96 3.12 5.18 10.83
C GLU A 96 1.92 4.51 11.52
N LYS A 97 0.79 5.21 11.65
CA LYS A 97 -0.43 4.64 12.24
C LYS A 97 -0.97 3.45 11.43
N LYS A 98 -1.06 3.57 10.11
CA LYS A 98 -1.50 2.47 9.24
C LYS A 98 -0.51 1.31 9.18
N ALA A 99 0.78 1.57 9.41
CA ALA A 99 1.78 0.50 9.49
C ALA A 99 1.79 -0.22 10.85
N ALA A 100 1.24 0.40 11.90
CA ALA A 100 1.16 -0.14 13.25
C ALA A 100 -0.19 -0.83 13.56
N GLU A 101 -1.15 -0.77 12.64
CA GLU A 101 -2.48 -1.38 12.71
C GLU A 101 -2.48 -2.79 12.07
#